data_AF-A0A140NPE0-F1
#
_entry.id   AF-A0A140NPE0-F1
#
_cell.length_a   1.000
_cell.length_b   1.000
_cell.length_c   1.000
_cell.angle_alpha   90.00
_cell.angle_beta   90.00
_cell.angle_gamma   90.00
#
_symmetry.space_group_name_H-M   'P 1'
#
loop_
_entity.id
_entity.type
_entity.pdbx_description
1 polymer ?
#
loop_
_entity_poly.entity_id
_entity_poly.type
_entity_poly.pdbx_seq_one_letter_code
_entity_poly.pdbx_strand_id
1 'polypeptide(L)'
;MIKSLLTLTERRLDRAKQEQWQVQSAIRALQQQLTDIQSRIAILTTQIALYEQSAELSKMAFWESQRLKAALLAEIAHLQYQTESINTEMTRYEQSRKNIVVRMFALRNKCEKFQNYLKQQHRARRLKSERQQQNEIEELSAYGNSKTGVE
;
A
#
# COMPACT_ATOMS: atom_id res chain seq x y z
N MET A 1 23.18 13.28 12.92
CA MET A 1 22.53 13.61 11.63
C MET A 1 22.10 12.37 10.83
N ILE A 2 22.98 11.42 10.47
CA ILE A 2 22.57 10.26 9.64
C ILE A 2 21.57 9.35 10.38
N LYS A 3 21.77 9.08 11.68
CA LYS A 3 20.85 8.27 12.50
C LYS A 3 19.43 8.86 12.55
N SER A 4 19.29 10.18 12.62
CA SER A 4 17.98 10.85 12.58
C SER A 4 17.33 10.84 11.19
N LEU A 5 18.13 10.83 10.12
CA LEU A 5 17.63 10.63 8.76
C LEU A 5 17.14 9.19 8.54
N LEU A 6 17.84 8.20 9.10
CA LEU A 6 17.39 6.81 9.09
C LEU A 6 16.03 6.66 9.77
N THR A 7 15.89 7.13 11.01
CA THR A 7 14.63 7.01 11.75
C THR A 7 13.46 7.74 11.06
N LEU A 8 13.71 8.90 10.46
CA LEU A 8 12.70 9.60 9.67
C LEU A 8 12.28 8.80 8.43
N THR A 9 13.24 8.18 7.75
CA THR A 9 12.97 7.39 6.53
C THR A 9 12.24 6.10 6.85
N GLU A 10 12.57 5.44 7.97
CA GLU A 10 11.86 4.26 8.49
C GLU A 10 10.40 4.61 8.82
N ARG A 11 10.16 5.72 9.53
CA ARG A 11 8.78 6.20 9.78
C ARG A 11 8.00 6.47 8.50
N ARG A 12 8.63 7.04 7.48
CA ARG A 12 8.00 7.27 6.17
C ARG A 12 7.69 5.95 5.46
N LEU A 13 8.57 4.96 5.57
CA LEU A 13 8.34 3.62 5.03
C LEU A 13 7.16 2.94 5.72
N ASP A 14 7.05 3.05 7.04
CA ASP A 14 5.94 2.45 7.79
C ASP A 14 4.60 3.12 7.47
N ARG A 15 4.57 4.45 7.31
CA ARG A 15 3.37 5.15 6.78
C ARG A 15 3.00 4.65 5.39
N ALA A 16 3.97 4.46 4.51
CA ALA A 16 3.70 3.96 3.16
C ALA A 16 3.13 2.52 3.18
N LYS A 17 3.57 1.66 4.11
CA LYS A 17 2.98 0.33 4.33
C LYS A 17 1.54 0.42 4.84
N GLN A 18 1.26 1.34 5.77
CA GLN A 18 -0.10 1.57 6.27
C GLN A 18 -1.03 2.06 5.14
N GLU A 19 -0.58 3.02 4.34
CA GLU A 19 -1.30 3.49 3.15
C GLU A 19 -1.56 2.34 2.16
N GLN A 20 -0.57 1.46 1.93
CA GLN A 20 -0.74 0.27 1.07
C GLN A 20 -1.86 -0.63 1.59
N TRP A 21 -1.88 -0.89 2.89
CA TRP A 21 -2.90 -1.72 3.53
C TRP A 21 -4.30 -1.10 3.40
N GLN A 22 -4.42 0.21 3.62
CA GLN A 22 -5.68 0.93 3.47
C GLN A 22 -6.22 0.86 2.04
N VAL A 23 -5.36 1.10 1.04
CA VAL A 23 -5.74 1.00 -0.38
C VAL A 23 -6.16 -0.43 -0.72
N GLN A 24 -5.45 -1.44 -0.22
CA GLN A 24 -5.82 -2.84 -0.47
C GLN A 24 -7.16 -3.21 0.18
N SER A 25 -7.42 -2.70 1.38
CA SER A 25 -8.71 -2.88 2.06
C SER A 25 -9.85 -2.22 1.26
N ALA A 26 -9.64 -1.00 0.77
CA ALA A 26 -10.62 -0.29 -0.04
C ALA A 26 -10.94 -1.05 -1.34
N ILE A 27 -9.93 -1.56 -2.05
CA ILE A 27 -10.12 -2.37 -3.26
C ILE A 27 -10.98 -3.61 -2.96
N ARG A 28 -10.71 -4.33 -1.86
CA ARG A 28 -11.52 -5.50 -1.49
C ARG A 28 -12.97 -5.14 -1.19
N ALA A 29 -13.20 -4.03 -0.50
CA ALA A 29 -14.55 -3.56 -0.21
C ALA A 29 -15.32 -3.22 -1.50
N LEU A 30 -14.69 -2.52 -2.44
CA LEU A 30 -15.28 -2.21 -3.74
C LEU A 30 -15.56 -3.47 -4.58
N GLN A 31 -14.67 -4.46 -4.53
CA GLN A 31 -14.90 -5.76 -5.18
C GLN A 31 -16.12 -6.48 -4.62
N GLN A 32 -16.30 -6.46 -3.30
CA GLN A 32 -17.50 -7.02 -2.67
C GLN A 32 -18.77 -6.26 -3.09
N GLN A 33 -18.71 -4.93 -3.12
CA GLN A 33 -19.84 -4.13 -3.59
C GLN A 33 -20.22 -4.45 -5.04
N LEU A 34 -19.24 -4.68 -5.92
CA LEU A 34 -19.51 -5.11 -7.30
C LEU A 34 -20.22 -6.46 -7.35
N THR A 35 -19.77 -7.44 -6.57
CA THR A 35 -20.44 -8.76 -6.53
C THR A 35 -21.87 -8.64 -6.03
N ASP A 36 -22.11 -7.81 -5.02
CA ASP A 36 -23.44 -7.59 -4.46
C ASP A 36 -24.36 -6.90 -5.49
N ILE A 37 -23.88 -5.86 -6.18
CA ILE A 37 -24.60 -5.17 -7.25
C ILE A 37 -24.93 -6.12 -8.40
N GLN A 38 -23.96 -6.93 -8.84
CA GLN A 38 -24.17 -7.92 -9.91
C GLN A 38 -25.25 -8.95 -9.54
N SER A 39 -25.23 -9.43 -8.30
CA SER A 39 -26.26 -10.34 -7.80
C SER A 39 -27.65 -9.71 -7.82
N ARG A 40 -27.75 -8.43 -7.44
CA ARG A 40 -29.01 -7.69 -7.45
C ARG A 40 -29.52 -7.45 -8.87
N ILE A 41 -28.64 -7.09 -9.81
CA ILE A 41 -29.02 -6.97 -11.23
C ILE A 41 -29.56 -8.30 -11.76
N ALA A 42 -28.93 -9.43 -11.42
CA ALA A 42 -29.41 -10.74 -11.84
C ALA A 42 -30.82 -11.03 -11.32
N ILE A 43 -31.10 -10.73 -10.03
CA ILE A 43 -32.44 -10.88 -9.43
C ILE A 43 -33.47 -9.98 -10.12
N LEU A 44 -33.14 -8.72 -10.40
CA LEU A 44 -34.07 -7.81 -11.08
C LEU A 44 -34.34 -8.27 -12.52
N THR A 45 -33.32 -8.82 -13.19
CA THR A 45 -33.44 -9.37 -14.55
C THR A 45 -34.36 -10.59 -14.57
N THR A 46 -34.27 -11.48 -13.59
CA THR A 46 -35.21 -12.62 -13.49
C THR A 46 -36.63 -12.16 -13.18
N GLN A 47 -36.82 -11.13 -12.36
CA GLN A 47 -38.14 -10.53 -12.12
C GLN A 47 -38.74 -9.94 -13.40
N ILE A 48 -37.95 -9.27 -14.24
CA ILE A 48 -38.40 -8.77 -15.55
C ILE A 48 -38.88 -9.92 -16.44
N ALA A 49 -38.14 -11.03 -16.50
CA ALA A 49 -38.53 -12.19 -17.29
C ALA A 49 -39.89 -12.78 -16.84
N LEU A 50 -40.22 -12.72 -15.55
CA LEU A 50 -41.52 -13.15 -15.05
C LEU A 50 -42.67 -12.26 -15.55
N TYR A 51 -42.47 -10.93 -15.63
CA TYR A 51 -43.44 -10.01 -16.20
C TYR A 51 -43.59 -10.20 -17.72
N GLU A 52 -42.54 -10.60 -18.42
CA GLU A 52 -42.63 -10.89 -19.86
C GLU A 52 -43.39 -12.19 -20.18
N GLN A 53 -43.39 -13.15 -19.25
CA GLN A 53 -44.06 -14.43 -19.40
C GLN A 53 -45.52 -14.42 -18.90
N SER A 54 -45.93 -13.41 -18.14
CA SER A 54 -47.28 -13.35 -17.60
C SER A 54 -48.31 -13.03 -18.68
N ALA A 55 -49.28 -13.93 -18.87
CA ALA A 55 -50.43 -13.68 -19.73
C ALA A 55 -51.40 -12.69 -19.06
N GLU A 56 -51.50 -11.48 -19.61
CA GLU A 56 -52.36 -10.43 -19.06
C GLU A 56 -53.75 -10.48 -19.70
N LEU A 57 -54.72 -10.96 -18.92
CA LEU A 57 -56.10 -11.14 -19.38
C LEU A 57 -56.92 -9.83 -19.41
N SER A 58 -56.35 -8.71 -18.95
CA SER A 58 -57.00 -7.40 -18.96
C SER A 58 -56.04 -6.27 -19.32
N LYS A 59 -56.58 -5.20 -19.93
CA LYS A 59 -55.81 -4.00 -20.29
C LYS A 59 -55.17 -3.31 -19.08
N MET A 60 -55.85 -3.30 -17.93
CA MET A 60 -55.30 -2.71 -16.69
C MET A 60 -54.11 -3.51 -16.16
N ALA A 61 -54.21 -4.84 -16.15
CA ALA A 61 -53.10 -5.70 -15.76
C ALA A 61 -51.88 -5.51 -16.68
N PHE A 62 -52.12 -5.31 -17.98
CA PHE A 62 -51.07 -5.01 -18.94
C PHE A 62 -50.29 -3.75 -18.61
N TRP A 63 -50.98 -2.62 -18.42
CA TRP A 63 -50.30 -1.36 -18.13
C TRP A 63 -49.58 -1.38 -16.79
N GLU A 64 -50.13 -2.06 -15.78
CA GLU A 64 -49.47 -2.18 -14.48
C GLU A 64 -48.19 -3.02 -14.56
N SER A 65 -48.20 -4.11 -15.30
CA SER A 65 -46.99 -4.92 -15.56
C SER A 65 -45.93 -4.14 -16.33
N GLN A 66 -46.32 -3.38 -17.37
CA GLN A 66 -45.39 -2.49 -18.07
C GLN A 66 -44.79 -1.42 -17.15
N ARG A 67 -45.60 -0.85 -16.23
CA ARG A 67 -45.13 0.12 -15.24
C ARG A 67 -44.11 -0.49 -14.28
N LEU A 68 -44.38 -1.67 -13.76
CA LEU A 68 -43.46 -2.39 -12.86
C LEU A 68 -42.18 -2.78 -13.59
N LYS A 69 -42.27 -3.30 -14.82
CA LYS A 69 -41.12 -3.60 -15.67
C LYS A 69 -40.25 -2.36 -15.90
N ALA A 70 -40.86 -1.22 -16.24
CA ALA A 70 -40.13 0.03 -16.43
C ALA A 70 -39.41 0.48 -15.16
N ALA A 71 -40.03 0.32 -13.99
CA ALA A 71 -39.39 0.62 -12.71
C ALA A 71 -38.18 -0.28 -12.42
N LEU A 72 -38.28 -1.58 -12.71
CA LEU A 72 -37.15 -2.52 -12.57
C LEU A 72 -36.00 -2.20 -13.54
N LEU A 73 -36.32 -1.85 -14.79
CA LEU A 73 -35.31 -1.44 -15.77
C LEU A 73 -34.59 -0.16 -15.34
N ALA A 74 -35.31 0.81 -14.76
CA ALA A 74 -34.70 2.02 -14.21
C ALA A 74 -33.75 1.71 -13.05
N GLU A 75 -34.12 0.80 -12.15
CA GLU A 75 -33.26 0.35 -11.06
C GLU A 75 -32.01 -0.37 -11.58
N ILE A 76 -32.14 -1.24 -12.60
CA ILE A 76 -30.98 -1.88 -13.24
C ILE A 76 -30.04 -0.84 -13.85
N ALA A 77 -30.57 0.16 -14.55
CA ALA A 77 -29.76 1.23 -15.13
C ALA A 77 -29.01 2.02 -14.05
N HIS A 78 -29.64 2.30 -12.91
CA HIS A 78 -28.98 2.93 -11.76
C HIS A 78 -27.84 2.06 -11.21
N LEU A 79 -28.07 0.76 -11.02
CA LEU A 79 -27.05 -0.18 -10.55
C LEU A 79 -25.87 -0.32 -11.53
N GLN A 80 -26.14 -0.26 -12.84
CA GLN A 80 -25.10 -0.23 -13.87
C GLN A 80 -24.26 1.04 -13.80
N TYR A 81 -24.89 2.20 -13.59
CA TYR A 81 -24.15 3.45 -13.37
C TYR A 81 -23.26 3.38 -12.11
N GLN A 82 -23.76 2.78 -11.02
CA GLN A 82 -22.94 2.55 -9.82
C GLN A 82 -21.75 1.63 -10.10
N THR A 83 -21.94 0.59 -10.91
CA THR A 83 -20.87 -0.31 -11.35
C THR A 83 -19.77 0.45 -12.09
N GLU A 84 -20.15 1.33 -13.03
CA GLU A 84 -19.24 2.22 -13.75
C GLU A 84 -18.45 3.09 -12.78
N SER A 85 -19.14 3.75 -11.84
CA SER A 85 -18.51 4.60 -10.82
C SER A 85 -17.50 3.82 -9.99
N ILE A 86 -17.86 2.63 -9.49
CA ILE A 86 -16.96 1.77 -8.72
C ILE A 86 -15.74 1.36 -9.54
N ASN A 87 -15.91 1.02 -10.82
CA ASN A 87 -14.79 0.67 -11.70
C ASN A 87 -13.79 1.83 -11.87
N THR A 88 -14.29 3.07 -11.99
CA THR A 88 -13.41 4.25 -12.03
C THR A 88 -12.66 4.44 -10.72
N GLU A 89 -13.30 4.23 -9.56
CA GLU A 89 -12.65 4.30 -8.25
C GLU A 89 -11.60 3.19 -8.07
N MET A 90 -11.91 1.96 -8.47
CA MET A 90 -10.94 0.86 -8.45
C MET A 90 -9.69 1.21 -9.27
N THR A 91 -9.87 1.77 -10.46
CA THR A 91 -8.75 2.19 -11.32
C THR A 91 -7.87 3.23 -10.62
N ARG A 92 -8.47 4.19 -9.89
CA ARG A 92 -7.73 5.17 -9.08
C ARG A 92 -6.96 4.51 -7.95
N TYR A 93 -7.58 3.58 -7.22
CA TYR A 93 -6.92 2.85 -6.14
C TYR A 93 -5.79 1.96 -6.65
N GLU A 94 -5.94 1.31 -7.80
CA GLU A 94 -4.87 0.53 -8.42
C GLU A 94 -3.67 1.38 -8.82
N GLN A 95 -3.92 2.58 -9.37
CA GLN A 95 -2.85 3.53 -9.67
C GLN A 95 -2.16 4.02 -8.40
N SER A 96 -2.93 4.34 -7.35
CA SER A 96 -2.40 4.69 -6.04
C SER A 96 -1.52 3.56 -5.47
N ARG A 97 -1.98 2.30 -5.55
CA ARG A 97 -1.23 1.12 -5.13
C ARG A 97 0.12 1.02 -5.85
N LYS A 98 0.15 1.19 -7.17
CA LYS A 98 1.40 1.18 -7.96
C LYS A 98 2.37 2.26 -7.47
N ASN A 99 1.88 3.48 -7.27
CA ASN A 99 2.69 4.59 -6.78
C ASN A 99 3.26 4.33 -5.38
N ILE A 100 2.45 3.77 -4.48
CA ILE A 100 2.87 3.41 -3.12
C ILE A 100 3.97 2.36 -3.17
N VAL A 101 3.84 1.32 -3.99
CA VAL A 101 4.87 0.27 -4.14
C VAL A 101 6.21 0.85 -4.60
N VAL A 102 6.21 1.71 -5.61
CA VAL A 102 7.42 2.40 -6.09
C VAL A 102 8.05 3.25 -4.98
N ARG A 103 7.23 4.01 -4.25
CA ARG A 103 7.69 4.84 -3.13
C ARG A 103 8.27 4.00 -1.99
N MET A 104 7.64 2.87 -1.65
CA MET A 104 8.13 1.93 -0.64
C MET A 104 9.49 1.35 -1.01
N PHE A 105 9.66 0.94 -2.27
CA PHE A 105 10.94 0.45 -2.77
C PHE A 105 12.05 1.51 -2.62
N ALA A 106 11.77 2.75 -3.04
CA ALA A 106 12.71 3.85 -2.91
C ALA A 106 13.07 4.15 -1.44
N LEU A 107 12.08 4.12 -0.54
CA LEU A 107 12.30 4.34 0.90
C LEU A 107 13.13 3.21 1.53
N ARG A 108 12.83 1.96 1.19
CA ARG A 108 13.61 0.79 1.64
C ARG A 108 15.07 0.91 1.24
N ASN A 109 15.35 1.21 -0.03
CA ASN A 109 16.71 1.39 -0.52
C ASN A 109 17.45 2.52 0.22
N LYS A 110 16.74 3.61 0.56
CA LYS A 110 17.32 4.70 1.36
C LYS A 110 17.65 4.25 2.78
N CYS A 111 16.77 3.49 3.43
CA CYS A 111 17.04 2.91 4.75
C CYS A 111 18.28 2.02 4.72
N GLU A 112 18.38 1.10 3.75
CA GLU A 112 19.54 0.22 3.59
C GLU A 112 20.84 1.01 3.39
N LYS A 113 20.83 2.06 2.56
CA LYS A 113 21.99 2.95 2.37
C LYS A 113 22.41 3.64 3.67
N PHE A 114 21.47 4.20 4.44
CA PHE A 114 21.78 4.83 5.71
C PHE A 114 22.31 3.84 6.75
N GLN A 115 21.75 2.64 6.82
CA GLN A 115 22.23 1.57 7.70
C GLN A 115 23.66 1.16 7.34
N ASN A 116 23.95 0.96 6.05
CA ASN A 116 25.30 0.63 5.58
C ASN A 116 26.31 1.72 5.88
N TYR A 117 25.93 2.99 5.66
CA TYR A 117 26.78 4.13 6.02
C TYR A 117 27.10 4.15 7.52
N LEU A 118 26.10 3.98 8.38
CA LEU A 118 26.30 3.96 9.83
C LEU A 118 27.23 2.81 10.25
N LYS A 119 27.06 1.61 9.68
CA LYS A 119 27.96 0.47 9.92
C LYS A 119 29.41 0.80 9.54
N GLN A 120 29.63 1.39 8.36
CA GLN A 120 30.95 1.81 7.91
C GLN A 120 31.56 2.87 8.83
N GLN A 121 30.77 3.87 9.23
CA GLN A 121 31.20 4.92 10.14
C GLN A 121 31.62 4.35 11.50
N HIS A 122 30.86 3.40 12.05
CA HIS A 122 31.22 2.71 13.30
C HIS A 122 32.54 1.94 13.16
N ARG A 123 32.72 1.20 12.06
CA ARG A 123 33.97 0.47 11.79
C ARG A 123 35.17 1.42 11.69
N ALA A 124 35.03 2.52 10.95
CA ALA A 124 36.12 3.49 10.78
C ALA A 124 36.54 4.13 12.12
N ARG A 125 35.57 4.47 12.98
CA ARG A 125 35.85 5.01 14.32
C ARG A 125 36.59 3.99 15.20
N ARG A 126 36.18 2.73 15.16
CA ARG A 126 36.84 1.65 15.89
C ARG A 126 38.28 1.48 15.44
N LEU A 127 38.52 1.35 14.14
CA LEU A 127 39.87 1.22 13.58
C LEU A 127 40.77 2.42 13.93
N LYS A 128 40.22 3.64 13.93
CA LYS A 128 40.96 4.84 14.34
C LYS A 128 41.39 4.77 15.80
N SER A 129 40.49 4.33 16.70
CA SER A 129 40.80 4.15 18.12
C SER A 129 41.84 3.07 18.35
N GLU A 130 41.72 1.93 17.67
CA GLU A 130 42.68 0.82 17.75
C GLU A 130 44.08 1.26 17.29
N ARG A 131 44.17 1.99 16.17
CA ARG A 131 45.44 2.55 15.70
C ARG A 131 46.04 3.56 16.68
N GLN A 132 45.22 4.41 17.28
CA GLN A 132 45.69 5.36 18.28
C GLN A 132 46.28 4.62 19.51
N GLN A 133 45.61 3.58 20.00
CA GLN A 133 46.12 2.75 21.09
C GLN A 133 47.44 2.05 20.73
N GLN A 134 47.56 1.54 19.49
CA GLN A 134 48.81 0.95 19.02
C GLN A 134 49.96 1.96 19.02
N ASN A 135 49.73 3.16 18.48
CA ASN A 135 50.73 4.22 18.49
C ASN A 135 51.14 4.61 19.93
N GLU A 136 50.18 4.75 20.84
CA GLU A 136 50.45 5.05 22.26
C GLU A 136 51.30 3.95 22.92
N ILE A 137 51.02 2.67 22.65
CA ILE A 137 51.83 1.54 23.13
C ILE A 137 53.24 1.58 22.54
N GLU A 138 53.38 1.82 21.24
CA GLU A 138 54.68 1.92 20.55
C GLU A 138 55.53 3.05 21.12
N GLU A 139 54.97 4.24 21.31
CA GLU A 139 55.65 5.37 21.94
C GLU A 139 56.12 5.03 23.36
N LEU A 140 55.25 4.49 24.21
CA LEU A 140 55.60 4.07 25.57
C LEU A 140 56.70 3.00 25.59
N SER A 141 56.69 2.08 24.63
CA SER A 141 57.73 1.05 24.49
C SER A 141 59.09 1.63 24.07
N ALA A 142 59.09 2.63 23.18
CA ALA A 142 60.31 3.32 22.77
C ALA A 142 60.93 4.14 23.92
N TYR A 143 60.10 4.85 24.71
CA TYR A 143 60.57 5.57 25.89
C TYR A 143 61.00 4.64 27.03
N GLY A 144 60.34 3.49 27.22
CA GLY A 144 60.70 2.49 28.23
C GLY A 144 62.09 1.87 27.98
N ASN A 145 62.42 1.55 26.72
CA ASN A 145 63.73 1.02 26.34
C ASN A 145 64.86 2.06 26.38
N SER A 146 64.54 3.35 26.33
CA SER A 146 65.56 4.42 26.44
C SER A 146 66.06 4.68 27.87
N LYS A 147 65.37 4.16 28.90
CA LYS A 147 65.76 4.30 30.32
C LYS A 147 66.53 3.11 30.88
N THR A 148 66.58 1.98 30.18
CA THR A 148 67.29 0.76 30.61
C THR A 148 68.68 0.60 29.94
N GLY A 149 69.12 1.60 29.17
CA GLY A 149 70.42 1.61 28.46
C GLY A 149 71.53 2.40 29.15
N VAL A 150 71.46 2.63 30.46
CA VAL A 150 72.57 3.18 31.25
C VAL A 150 72.73 2.33 32.50
N GLU A 151 73.53 1.27 32.38
CA GLU A 151 74.49 0.76 33.36
C GLU A 151 75.32 -0.37 32.72
#